data_AF-A0A9D8M1X9-F1
#
_entry.id   AF-A0A9D8M1X9-F1
#
_cell.length_a   1.000
_cell.length_b   1.000
_cell.length_c   1.000
_cell.angle_alpha   90.00
_cell.angle_beta   90.00
_cell.angle_gamma   90.00
#
_symmetry.space_group_name_H-M   'P 1'
#
loop_
_entity.id
_entity.type
_entity.pdbx_description
1 polymer ?
#
loop_
_entity_poly.entity_id
_entity_poly.type
_entity_poly.pdbx_seq_one_letter_code
_entity_poly.pdbx_strand_id
1 'polypeptide(L)'
;MLVVTGGNAKLIDADAPCWAAPMHVLVWLHLVGASLWLGGLVTLAAAVLVAARTVPREAFGRFVRMAGWTFAGLSALAWALLGVSGLLLAVRLGWPALAVVKAALGGGLLAAAALHVVTGRSPVGAVVLASRALAVLLLLGTLAAFWLGVQLAG
;
A
#
# COMPACT_ATOMS: atom_id res chain seq x y z
N MET A 1 28.65 13.60 -19.33
CA MET A 1 28.79 13.14 -20.74
C MET A 1 27.53 13.56 -21.48
N LEU A 2 27.65 14.45 -22.46
CA LEU A 2 26.53 15.17 -23.08
C LEU A 2 26.15 14.44 -24.38
N VAL A 3 25.00 13.76 -24.42
CA VAL A 3 24.46 13.18 -25.65
C VAL A 3 23.41 14.14 -26.18
N VAL A 4 23.76 14.86 -27.24
CA VAL A 4 22.86 15.77 -27.97
C VAL A 4 22.17 14.94 -29.06
N THR A 5 20.88 14.69 -28.91
CA THR A 5 20.00 14.29 -30.03
C THR A 5 19.01 15.44 -30.28
N GLY A 6 18.77 15.73 -31.55
CA GLY A 6 18.22 16.99 -32.02
C GLY A 6 16.87 17.40 -31.41
N GLY A 7 16.72 18.72 -31.29
CA GLY A 7 15.42 19.39 -31.33
C GLY A 7 14.71 19.68 -30.00
N ASN A 8 15.02 18.97 -28.91
CA ASN A 8 14.49 19.29 -27.58
C ASN A 8 15.51 18.87 -26.52
N ALA A 9 16.51 19.73 -26.28
CA ALA A 9 17.47 19.54 -25.21
C ALA A 9 16.78 19.75 -23.85
N LYS A 10 16.08 18.72 -23.37
CA LYS A 10 15.68 18.63 -21.97
C LYS A 10 16.98 18.35 -21.20
N LEU A 11 17.52 19.38 -20.54
CA LEU A 11 18.59 19.20 -19.56
C LEU A 11 18.13 18.16 -18.54
N ILE A 12 18.64 16.94 -18.68
CA ILE A 12 18.65 15.99 -17.58
C ILE A 12 19.87 16.39 -16.78
N ASP A 13 19.67 17.24 -15.78
CA ASP A 13 20.69 17.54 -14.77
C ASP A 13 21.07 16.21 -14.12
N ALA A 14 22.19 15.63 -14.54
CA ALA A 14 22.76 14.43 -13.95
C ALA A 14 23.22 14.68 -12.49
N ASP A 15 23.33 15.96 -12.12
CA ASP A 15 23.72 16.45 -10.79
C ASP A 15 22.52 16.91 -9.96
N ALA A 16 21.29 16.83 -10.50
CA ALA A 16 20.09 17.08 -9.72
C ALA A 16 20.03 15.99 -8.64
N PRO A 17 20.03 16.37 -7.35
CA PRO A 17 20.04 15.38 -6.29
C PRO A 17 18.81 14.49 -6.42
N CYS A 18 18.87 13.22 -6.02
CA CYS A 18 17.78 12.25 -6.21
C CYS A 18 16.42 12.70 -5.61
N TRP A 19 16.42 13.69 -4.72
CA TRP A 19 15.24 14.33 -4.15
C TRP A 19 14.61 15.44 -5.03
N ALA A 20 15.28 15.85 -6.12
CA ALA A 20 14.81 16.81 -7.12
C ALA A 20 13.92 16.15 -8.20
N ALA A 21 13.37 14.96 -7.93
CA ALA A 21 12.40 14.31 -8.81
C ALA A 21 11.28 15.31 -9.20
N PRO A 22 10.92 15.43 -10.49
CA PRO A 22 9.91 16.39 -10.90
C PRO A 22 8.52 15.99 -10.36
N MET A 23 7.64 16.96 -10.11
CA MET A 23 6.33 16.74 -9.46
C MET A 23 5.51 15.64 -10.12
N HIS A 24 5.52 15.56 -11.46
CA HIS A 24 4.79 14.53 -12.21
C HIS A 24 5.31 13.10 -11.93
N VAL A 25 6.61 12.92 -11.69
CA VAL A 25 7.19 11.61 -11.34
C VAL A 25 6.76 11.19 -9.94
N LEU A 26 6.74 12.12 -8.98
CA LEU A 26 6.29 11.83 -7.61
C LEU A 26 4.80 11.47 -7.58
N VAL A 27 3.96 12.20 -8.31
CA VAL A 27 2.53 11.86 -8.46
C VAL A 27 2.37 10.49 -9.13
N TRP A 28 3.09 10.23 -10.22
CA TRP A 28 3.05 8.94 -10.90
C TRP A 28 3.46 7.79 -9.98
N LEU A 29 4.57 7.90 -9.25
CA LEU A 29 5.01 6.89 -8.29
C LEU A 29 4.00 6.67 -7.16
N HIS A 30 3.36 7.75 -6.69
CA HIS A 30 2.32 7.67 -5.67
C HIS A 30 1.10 6.91 -6.19
N LEU A 31 0.65 7.21 -7.40
CA LEU A 31 -0.49 6.55 -8.04
C LEU A 31 -0.20 5.08 -8.38
N VAL A 32 1.01 4.78 -8.85
CA VAL A 32 1.46 3.40 -9.10
C VAL A 32 1.45 2.61 -7.79
N GLY A 33 2.05 3.15 -6.73
CA GLY A 33 2.00 2.52 -5.40
C GLY A 33 0.57 2.30 -4.91
N ALA A 34 -0.32 3.30 -5.06
CA ALA A 34 -1.73 3.19 -4.70
C ALA A 34 -2.43 2.08 -5.50
N SER A 35 -2.24 2.03 -6.82
CA SER A 35 -2.86 1.04 -7.70
C SER A 35 -2.38 -0.38 -7.42
N LEU A 36 -1.09 -0.57 -7.13
CA LEU A 36 -0.52 -1.87 -6.79
C LEU A 36 -1.10 -2.38 -5.48
N TRP A 37 -1.21 -1.51 -4.47
CA TRP A 37 -1.76 -1.88 -3.18
C TRP A 37 -3.25 -2.22 -3.25
N LEU A 38 -4.04 -1.35 -3.88
CA LEU A 38 -5.49 -1.48 -3.95
C LEU A 38 -5.92 -2.59 -4.93
N GLY A 39 -5.29 -2.66 -6.10
CA GLY A 39 -5.48 -3.76 -7.06
C GLY A 39 -5.03 -5.10 -6.50
N GLY A 40 -3.94 -5.12 -5.72
CA GLY A 40 -3.48 -6.31 -5.01
C GLY A 40 -4.51 -6.83 -4.01
N LEU A 41 -5.15 -5.95 -3.23
CA LEU A 41 -6.21 -6.33 -2.28
C LEU A 41 -7.41 -6.95 -2.98
N VAL A 42 -7.89 -6.30 -4.04
CA VAL A 42 -9.04 -6.78 -4.83
C VAL A 42 -8.72 -8.14 -5.45
N THR A 43 -7.54 -8.28 -6.04
CA THR A 43 -7.11 -9.53 -6.67
C THR A 43 -6.97 -10.65 -5.64
N LEU A 44 -6.38 -10.37 -4.47
CA LEU A 44 -6.27 -11.36 -3.39
C LEU A 44 -7.65 -11.79 -2.90
N ALA A 45 -8.57 -10.85 -2.66
CA ALA A 45 -9.92 -11.15 -2.22
C ALA A 45 -10.68 -12.02 -3.23
N ALA A 46 -10.60 -11.68 -4.52
CA ALA A 46 -11.19 -12.46 -5.60
C ALA A 46 -10.57 -13.86 -5.68
N ALA A 47 -9.24 -13.97 -5.61
CA ALA A 47 -8.52 -15.24 -5.67
C ALA A 47 -8.88 -16.17 -4.50
N VAL A 48 -8.97 -15.62 -3.27
CA VAL A 48 -9.40 -16.38 -2.08
C VAL A 48 -10.86 -16.81 -2.20
N LEU A 49 -11.75 -15.94 -2.69
CA LEU A 49 -13.16 -16.28 -2.91
C LEU A 49 -13.34 -17.42 -3.92
N VAL A 50 -12.61 -17.36 -5.04
CA VAL A 50 -12.61 -18.43 -6.05
C VAL A 50 -12.05 -19.71 -5.46
N ALA A 51 -10.88 -19.64 -4.82
CA ALA A 51 -10.24 -20.81 -4.22
C ALA A 51 -11.11 -21.48 -3.14
N ALA A 52 -11.88 -20.70 -2.37
CA ALA A 52 -12.79 -21.25 -1.37
C ALA A 52 -13.91 -22.11 -1.98
N ARG A 53 -14.22 -21.92 -3.26
CA ARG A 53 -15.24 -22.70 -4.00
C ARG A 53 -14.65 -23.81 -4.86
N THR A 54 -13.39 -23.71 -5.26
CA THR A 54 -12.78 -24.61 -6.27
C THR A 54 -11.66 -25.50 -5.74
N VAL A 55 -11.05 -25.16 -4.60
CA VAL A 55 -9.87 -25.87 -4.07
C VAL A 55 -10.27 -26.78 -2.90
N PRO A 56 -9.76 -28.03 -2.83
CA PRO A 56 -9.97 -28.92 -1.68
C PRO A 56 -9.51 -28.29 -0.37
N ARG A 57 -10.20 -28.60 0.74
CA ARG A 57 -9.92 -28.01 2.07
C ARG A 57 -8.46 -28.19 2.50
N GLU A 58 -7.83 -29.31 2.21
CA GLU A 58 -6.42 -29.55 2.58
C GLU A 58 -5.44 -28.64 1.82
N ALA A 59 -5.77 -28.27 0.58
CA ALA A 59 -4.94 -27.42 -0.28
C ALA A 59 -5.24 -25.92 -0.10
N PHE A 60 -6.46 -25.57 0.31
CA PHE A 60 -6.90 -24.18 0.50
C PHE A 60 -6.01 -23.41 1.48
N GLY A 61 -5.68 -24.01 2.64
CA GLY A 61 -4.83 -23.36 3.64
C GLY A 61 -3.42 -23.04 3.12
N ARG A 62 -2.86 -23.90 2.25
CA ARG A 62 -1.56 -23.68 1.62
C ARG A 62 -1.62 -22.57 0.58
N PHE A 63 -2.68 -22.56 -0.23
CA PHE A 63 -2.94 -21.52 -1.23
C PHE A 63 -3.08 -20.14 -0.58
N VAL A 64 -3.96 -20.01 0.43
CA VAL A 64 -4.19 -18.75 1.14
C VAL A 64 -2.91 -18.24 1.78
N ARG A 65 -2.10 -19.14 2.36
CA ARG A 65 -0.80 -18.77 2.94
C ARG A 65 0.15 -18.22 1.88
N MET A 66 0.28 -18.89 0.73
CA MET A 66 1.17 -18.44 -0.34
C MET A 66 0.70 -17.11 -0.93
N ALA A 67 -0.59 -17.00 -1.26
CA ALA A 67 -1.19 -15.76 -1.77
C ALA A 67 -1.04 -14.60 -0.78
N GLY A 68 -1.21 -14.87 0.52
CA GLY A 68 -0.99 -13.90 1.59
C GLY A 68 0.46 -13.40 1.67
N TRP A 69 1.46 -14.29 1.57
CA TRP A 69 2.86 -13.88 1.55
C TRP A 69 3.24 -13.08 0.30
N THR A 70 2.76 -13.49 -0.88
CA THR A 70 2.98 -12.74 -2.12
C THR A 70 2.37 -11.35 -2.03
N PHE A 71 1.14 -11.24 -1.53
CA PHE A 71 0.48 -9.96 -1.32
C PHE A 71 1.19 -9.11 -0.27
N ALA A 72 1.70 -9.70 0.82
CA ALA A 72 2.48 -8.98 1.82
C ALA A 72 3.75 -8.36 1.23
N GLY A 73 4.48 -9.12 0.39
CA GLY A 73 5.66 -8.61 -0.33
C GLY A 73 5.33 -7.44 -1.26
N LEU A 74 4.30 -7.59 -2.08
CA LEU A 74 3.83 -6.52 -2.99
C LEU A 74 3.31 -5.31 -2.22
N SER A 75 2.62 -5.53 -1.10
CA SER A 75 2.14 -4.46 -0.22
C SER A 75 3.29 -3.69 0.40
N ALA A 76 4.34 -4.36 0.87
CA ALA A 76 5.52 -3.69 1.43
C ALA A 76 6.18 -2.76 0.40
N LEU A 77 6.32 -3.23 -0.85
CA LEU A 77 6.84 -2.41 -1.95
C LEU A 77 5.92 -1.21 -2.25
N ALA A 78 4.62 -1.44 -2.32
CA ALA A 78 3.64 -0.38 -2.57
C ALA A 78 3.63 0.67 -1.45
N TRP A 79 3.76 0.26 -0.19
CA TRP A 79 3.88 1.15 0.96
C TRP A 79 5.17 1.97 0.94
N ALA A 80 6.29 1.38 0.53
CA ALA A 80 7.55 2.13 0.37
C ALA A 80 7.39 3.22 -0.69
N LEU A 81 6.80 2.89 -1.84
CA LEU A 81 6.52 3.86 -2.90
C LEU A 81 5.57 4.96 -2.42
N LEU A 82 4.46 4.60 -1.78
CA LEU A 82 3.47 5.55 -1.25
C LEU A 82 4.04 6.45 -0.17
N GLY A 83 4.82 5.89 0.76
CA GLY A 83 5.42 6.61 1.87
C GLY A 83 6.43 7.64 1.40
N VAL A 84 7.40 7.23 0.58
CA VAL A 84 8.46 8.12 0.08
C VAL A 84 7.88 9.19 -0.84
N SER A 85 7.06 8.80 -1.83
CA SER A 85 6.44 9.76 -2.74
C SER A 85 5.48 10.71 -2.04
N GLY A 86 4.66 10.20 -1.11
CA GLY A 86 3.68 11.00 -0.37
C GLY A 86 4.32 12.01 0.58
N LEU A 87 5.40 11.63 1.26
CA LEU A 87 6.16 12.54 2.12
C LEU A 87 6.81 13.66 1.30
N LEU A 88 7.46 13.31 0.19
CA LEU A 88 8.07 14.29 -0.72
C LEU A 88 7.03 15.24 -1.34
N LEU A 89 5.86 14.72 -1.73
CA LEU A 89 4.76 15.53 -2.24
C LEU A 89 4.27 16.55 -1.20
N ALA A 90 4.10 16.10 0.04
CA ALA A 90 3.58 16.94 1.11
C ALA A 90 4.55 18.03 1.56
N VAL A 91 5.86 17.74 1.56
CA VAL A 91 6.89 18.76 1.77
C VAL A 91 6.79 19.85 0.70
N ARG A 92 6.61 19.47 -0.57
CA ARG A 92 6.50 20.43 -1.69
C ARG A 92 5.19 21.21 -1.71
N LEU A 93 4.12 20.64 -1.19
CA LEU A 93 2.81 21.30 -1.07
C LEU A 93 2.67 22.10 0.23
N GLY A 94 3.67 22.09 1.12
CA GLY A 94 3.62 22.79 2.40
C GLY A 94 2.69 22.15 3.44
N TRP A 95 2.36 20.87 3.30
CA TRP A 95 1.45 20.12 4.19
C TRP A 95 2.14 18.97 4.97
N PRO A 96 3.32 19.18 5.59
CA PRO A 96 4.07 18.10 6.24
C PRO A 96 3.30 17.47 7.40
N ALA A 97 2.53 18.24 8.17
CA ALA A 97 1.74 17.73 9.29
C ALA A 97 0.68 16.73 8.85
N LEU A 98 -0.03 17.01 7.74
CA LEU A 98 -1.07 16.13 7.21
C LEU A 98 -0.48 14.81 6.68
N ALA A 99 0.70 14.87 6.06
CA ALA A 99 1.41 13.68 5.62
C ALA A 99 1.91 12.81 6.78
N VAL A 100 2.39 13.42 7.88
CA VAL A 100 2.78 12.68 9.08
C VAL A 100 1.57 11.95 9.67
N VAL A 101 0.40 12.61 9.76
CA VAL A 101 -0.84 11.96 10.23
C VAL A 101 -1.25 10.82 9.29
N LYS A 102 -1.24 11.03 7.98
CA LYS A 102 -1.57 9.99 6.98
C LYS A 102 -0.60 8.80 7.05
N ALA A 103 0.70 9.07 7.19
CA ALA A 103 1.72 8.04 7.35
C ALA A 103 1.58 7.29 8.67
N ALA A 104 1.25 7.99 9.77
CA ALA A 104 1.00 7.37 11.07
C ALA A 104 -0.25 6.48 11.06
N LEU A 105 -1.35 6.93 10.45
CA LEU A 105 -2.55 6.11 10.25
C LEU A 105 -2.24 4.87 9.40
N GLY A 106 -1.50 5.06 8.30
CA GLY A 106 -1.07 3.98 7.43
C GLY A 106 -0.17 2.95 8.11
N GLY A 107 0.84 3.42 8.85
CA GLY A 107 1.72 2.60 9.67
C GLY A 107 0.98 1.89 10.79
N GLY A 108 0.00 2.55 11.42
CA GLY A 108 -0.88 1.95 12.42
C GLY A 108 -1.75 0.82 11.85
N LEU A 109 -2.30 1.02 10.67
CA LEU A 109 -3.03 -0.02 9.92
C LEU A 109 -2.14 -1.23 9.59
N LEU A 110 -0.90 -0.99 9.15
CA LEU A 110 0.09 -2.05 8.92
C LEU A 110 0.46 -2.80 10.20
N ALA A 111 0.74 -2.07 11.28
CA ALA A 111 1.07 -2.66 12.58
C ALA A 111 -0.09 -3.50 13.12
N ALA A 112 -1.32 -3.01 12.99
CA ALA A 112 -2.51 -3.75 13.35
C ALA A 112 -2.74 -4.98 12.47
N ALA A 113 -2.45 -4.90 11.16
CA ALA A 113 -2.49 -6.07 10.26
C ALA A 113 -1.42 -7.12 10.64
N ALA A 114 -0.21 -6.69 11.00
CA ALA A 114 0.83 -7.60 11.50
C ALA A 114 0.42 -8.24 12.84
N LEU A 115 -0.15 -7.45 13.74
CA LEU A 115 -0.68 -7.92 15.02
C LEU A 115 -1.83 -8.92 14.79
N HIS A 116 -2.71 -8.68 13.83
CA HIS A 116 -3.76 -9.61 13.42
C HIS A 116 -3.19 -10.97 12.99
N VAL A 117 -2.14 -10.98 12.17
CA VAL A 117 -1.48 -12.22 11.71
C VAL A 117 -0.87 -13.01 12.87
N VAL A 118 -0.31 -12.33 13.87
CA VAL A 118 0.27 -12.98 15.07
C VAL A 118 -0.82 -13.48 16.00
N THR A 119 -1.80 -12.64 16.33
CA THR A 119 -2.90 -12.94 17.26
C THR A 119 -3.89 -13.97 16.72
N GLY A 120 -4.07 -14.05 15.40
CA GLY A 120 -4.93 -15.04 14.75
C GLY A 120 -4.43 -16.48 14.89
N ARG A 121 -3.20 -16.68 15.37
CA ARG A 121 -2.62 -18.01 15.69
C ARG A 121 -2.71 -18.37 17.17
N SER A 122 -3.32 -17.52 17.99
CA SER A 122 -3.46 -17.76 19.42
C SER A 122 -4.36 -18.97 19.69
N PRO A 123 -4.01 -19.85 20.63
CA PRO A 123 -4.90 -20.93 21.08
C PRO A 123 -6.11 -20.40 21.87
N VAL A 124 -6.12 -19.11 22.22
CA VAL A 124 -7.17 -18.47 23.01
C VAL A 124 -8.27 -17.93 22.10
N GLY A 125 -9.48 -18.51 22.16
CA GLY A 125 -10.60 -18.15 21.28
C GLY A 125 -11.01 -16.67 21.32
N ALA A 126 -10.92 -16.02 22.48
CA ALA A 126 -11.18 -14.58 22.62
C ALA A 126 -10.19 -13.71 21.82
N VAL A 127 -8.92 -14.12 21.75
CA VAL A 127 -7.87 -13.43 20.99
C VAL A 127 -8.12 -13.56 19.49
N VAL A 128 -8.60 -14.72 19.04
CA VAL A 128 -8.97 -14.94 17.63
C VAL A 128 -10.21 -14.11 17.25
N LEU A 129 -11.20 -13.99 18.14
CA LEU A 129 -12.38 -13.17 17.89
C LEU A 129 -12.02 -11.67 17.81
N ALA A 130 -11.21 -11.18 18.76
CA ALA A 130 -10.68 -9.81 18.74
C ALA A 130 -9.84 -9.55 17.49
N SER A 131 -9.03 -10.53 17.08
CA SER A 131 -8.26 -10.49 15.83
C SER A 131 -9.19 -10.35 14.61
N ARG A 132 -10.26 -11.16 14.51
CA ARG A 132 -11.24 -11.04 13.41
C ARG A 132 -11.96 -9.70 13.38
N ALA A 133 -12.37 -9.18 14.54
CA ALA A 133 -12.98 -7.86 14.65
C ALA A 133 -12.01 -6.76 14.20
N LEU A 134 -10.73 -6.87 14.59
CA LEU A 134 -9.67 -5.97 14.14
C LEU A 134 -9.51 -6.00 12.62
N ALA A 135 -9.53 -7.17 11.97
CA ALA A 135 -9.44 -7.25 10.52
C ALA A 135 -10.59 -6.54 9.80
N VAL A 136 -11.83 -6.64 10.31
CA VAL A 136 -12.99 -5.93 9.76
C VAL A 136 -12.81 -4.41 9.93
N LEU A 137 -12.37 -3.96 11.11
CA LEU A 137 -12.12 -2.55 11.37
C LEU A 137 -10.99 -1.99 10.50
N LEU A 138 -9.93 -2.77 10.24
CA LEU A 138 -8.85 -2.37 9.33
C LEU A 138 -9.36 -2.19 7.92
N LEU A 139 -10.20 -3.12 7.42
CA LEU A 139 -10.81 -3.04 6.10
C LEU A 139 -11.69 -1.78 5.97
N LEU A 140 -12.58 -1.55 6.95
CA LEU A 140 -13.45 -0.38 6.96
C LEU A 140 -12.66 0.93 7.09
N GLY A 141 -11.62 0.96 7.92
CA GLY A 141 -10.75 2.11 8.10
C GLY A 141 -9.95 2.45 6.84
N THR A 142 -9.44 1.45 6.12
CA THR A 142 -8.76 1.68 4.83
C THR A 142 -9.71 2.12 3.73
N LEU A 143 -10.92 1.57 3.68
CA LEU A 143 -11.95 2.01 2.74
C LEU A 143 -12.37 3.46 3.01
N ALA A 144 -12.58 3.82 4.28
CA ALA A 144 -12.92 5.19 4.69
C ALA A 144 -11.79 6.18 4.35
N ALA A 145 -10.53 5.83 4.64
CA ALA A 145 -9.37 6.67 4.30
C ALA A 145 -9.19 6.86 2.80
N PHE A 146 -9.44 5.81 2.01
CA PHE A 146 -9.46 5.89 0.55
C PHE A 146 -10.56 6.83 0.05
N TRP A 147 -11.79 6.67 0.55
CA TRP A 147 -12.93 7.50 0.16
C TRP A 147 -12.73 8.98 0.51
N LEU A 148 -12.18 9.26 1.69
CA LEU A 148 -11.80 10.62 2.11
C LEU A 148 -10.75 11.22 1.17
N GLY A 149 -9.78 10.41 0.72
CA GLY A 149 -8.78 10.84 -0.26
C GLY A 149 -9.38 11.16 -1.63
N VAL A 150 -10.39 10.43 -2.09
CA VAL A 150 -11.10 10.69 -3.35
C VAL A 150 -11.90 12.00 -3.26
N GLN A 151 -12.64 12.21 -2.17
CA GLN A 151 -13.44 13.42 -1.96
C GLN A 151 -12.60 14.71 -1.88
N LEU A 152 -11.36 14.61 -1.41
CA LEU A 152 -10.45 15.75 -1.30
C LEU A 152 -9.66 16.04 -2.60
N ALA A 153 -9.74 15.15 -3.59
CA ALA A 153 -9.01 15.26 -4.86
C ALA A 153 -9.90 15.65 -6.06
N GLY A 154 -11.23 15.65 -5.90
CA GLY A 154 -12.20 16.20 -6.85
C GLY A 154 -12.66 17.59 -6.43
#